data_AF-S4GDT6-F1
#
_entry.id   AF-S4GDT6-F1
#
_cell.length_a   1.000
_cell.length_b   1.000
_cell.length_c   1.000
_cell.angle_alpha   90.00
_cell.angle_beta   90.00
_cell.angle_gamma   90.00
#
_symmetry.space_group_name_H-M   'P 1'
#
loop_
_entity.id
_entity.type
_entity.pdbx_description
1 polymer ?
#
loop_
_entity_poly.entity_id
_entity_poly.type
_entity_poly.pdbx_seq_one_letter_code
_entity_poly.pdbx_strand_id
1 'polypeptide(L)'
;DDASKQALEAYKKALEDANKVLGDKNATQAQVDEALKKLQDAKSKLSGDYKTDKTDLTAEAGKDSDFTKTPEYQNAAGSPEAEAYKQALDEANKILGDANATQAEVDAALKKLQAAKQKLADSHKTDKSGLVSEYVTDPDFRKSIPFIIGKASDVAEYQQALNDAN
;
A
#
# COMPACT_ATOMS: atom_id res chain seq x y z
N ASP A 1 9.46 8.09 -21.72
CA ASP A 1 10.11 7.34 -22.82
C ASP A 1 10.57 8.31 -23.92
N ASP A 2 11.35 7.87 -24.90
CA ASP A 2 11.70 8.67 -26.08
C ASP A 2 10.48 8.93 -26.99
N ALA A 3 9.57 7.95 -27.11
CA ALA A 3 8.34 8.09 -27.89
C ALA A 3 7.42 9.21 -27.35
N SER A 4 7.29 9.33 -26.02
CA SER A 4 6.51 10.39 -25.39
C SER A 4 7.12 11.78 -25.62
N LYS A 5 8.46 11.87 -25.68
CA LYS A 5 9.16 13.12 -26.05
C LYS A 5 8.91 13.46 -27.52
N GLN A 6 9.01 12.49 -28.43
CA GLN A 6 8.72 12.70 -29.84
C GLN A 6 7.26 13.15 -30.08
N ALA A 7 6.30 12.58 -29.35
CA ALA A 7 4.90 13.01 -29.42
C ALA A 7 4.70 14.45 -28.89
N LEU A 8 5.42 14.82 -27.83
CA LEU A 8 5.41 16.19 -27.30
C LEU A 8 6.01 17.19 -28.30
N GLU A 9 7.13 16.86 -28.93
CA GLU A 9 7.74 17.69 -29.97
C GLU A 9 6.85 17.81 -31.20
N ALA A 10 6.19 16.72 -31.63
CA ALA A 10 5.21 16.76 -32.72
C ALA A 10 4.03 17.71 -32.39
N TYR A 11 3.56 17.70 -31.14
CA TYR A 11 2.54 18.63 -30.68
C TYR A 11 3.02 20.09 -30.67
N LYS A 12 4.22 20.36 -30.14
CA LYS A 12 4.81 21.71 -30.16
C LYS A 12 4.93 22.24 -31.59
N LYS A 13 5.43 21.41 -32.51
CA LYS A 13 5.54 21.77 -33.93
C LYS A 13 4.16 22.04 -34.55
N ALA A 14 3.16 21.19 -34.29
CA ALA A 14 1.80 21.41 -34.79
C ALA A 14 1.18 22.70 -34.23
N LEU A 15 1.46 23.03 -32.97
CA LEU A 15 1.03 24.27 -32.34
C LEU A 15 1.70 25.51 -32.96
N GLU A 16 3.01 25.44 -33.23
CA GLU A 16 3.72 26.51 -33.94
C GLU A 16 3.19 26.71 -35.35
N ASP A 17 2.95 25.63 -36.10
CA ASP A 17 2.39 25.70 -37.46
C ASP A 17 0.97 26.29 -37.44
N ALA A 18 0.13 25.93 -36.47
CA ALA A 18 -1.19 26.52 -36.28
C ALA A 18 -1.13 28.03 -35.94
N ASN A 19 -0.18 28.45 -35.09
CA ASN A 19 0.02 29.86 -34.76
C ASN A 19 0.49 30.68 -35.97
N LYS A 20 1.34 30.11 -36.84
CA LYS A 20 1.75 30.78 -38.09
C LYS A 20 0.56 31.00 -39.02
N VAL A 21 -0.30 29.99 -39.19
CA VAL A 21 -1.50 30.09 -40.01
C VAL A 21 -2.49 31.12 -39.43
N LEU A 22 -2.67 31.14 -38.11
CA LEU A 22 -3.49 32.15 -37.42
C LEU A 22 -2.96 33.59 -37.61
N GLY A 23 -1.65 33.75 -37.71
CA GLY A 23 -1.00 35.05 -37.91
C GLY A 23 -0.93 35.52 -39.37
N ASP A 24 -1.17 34.63 -40.34
CA ASP A 24 -1.11 34.95 -41.77
C ASP A 24 -2.46 35.51 -42.27
N LYS A 25 -2.47 36.79 -42.63
CA LYS A 25 -3.65 37.50 -43.16
C LYS A 25 -4.13 36.96 -44.51
N ASN A 26 -3.29 36.22 -45.22
CA ASN A 26 -3.60 35.62 -46.51
C ASN A 26 -3.82 34.10 -46.41
N ALA A 27 -3.89 33.55 -45.19
CA ALA A 27 -4.15 32.13 -45.00
C ALA A 27 -5.45 31.70 -45.69
N THR A 28 -5.36 30.63 -46.47
CA THR A 28 -6.50 30.00 -47.12
C THR A 28 -7.22 29.07 -46.15
N GLN A 29 -8.51 28.80 -46.40
CA GLN A 29 -9.28 27.85 -45.58
C GLN A 29 -8.63 26.46 -45.56
N ALA A 30 -8.04 26.02 -46.68
CA ALA A 30 -7.33 24.75 -46.75
C ALA A 30 -6.13 24.69 -45.79
N GLN A 31 -5.37 25.78 -45.65
CA GLN A 31 -4.25 25.86 -44.70
C GLN A 31 -4.74 25.86 -43.25
N VAL A 32 -5.86 26.54 -42.97
CA VAL A 32 -6.51 26.53 -41.65
C VAL A 32 -6.97 25.12 -41.29
N ASP A 33 -7.66 24.43 -42.19
CA ASP A 33 -8.17 23.08 -41.95
C ASP A 33 -7.04 22.07 -41.76
N GLU A 34 -5.97 22.17 -42.55
CA GLU A 34 -4.79 21.31 -42.42
C GLU A 34 -4.07 21.52 -41.07
N ALA A 35 -3.87 22.78 -40.67
CA ALA A 35 -3.24 23.10 -39.39
C ALA A 35 -4.10 22.65 -38.21
N LEU A 36 -5.42 22.85 -38.28
CA LEU A 36 -6.37 22.37 -37.27
C LEU A 36 -6.29 20.84 -37.13
N LYS A 37 -6.33 20.12 -38.25
CA LYS A 37 -6.25 18.66 -38.27
C LYS A 37 -4.93 18.16 -37.66
N LYS A 38 -3.79 18.74 -38.05
CA LYS A 38 -2.48 18.37 -37.49
C LYS A 38 -2.40 18.59 -35.98
N LEU A 39 -2.94 19.70 -35.49
CA LEU A 39 -2.98 19.99 -34.05
C LEU A 39 -3.89 19.03 -33.29
N GLN A 40 -5.06 18.70 -33.84
CA GLN A 40 -6.00 17.72 -33.26
C GLN A 40 -5.40 16.30 -33.23
N ASP A 41 -4.76 15.87 -34.31
CA ASP A 41 -4.09 14.57 -34.40
C ASP A 41 -2.96 14.47 -33.36
N ALA A 42 -2.14 15.52 -33.23
CA ALA A 42 -1.06 15.56 -32.23
C ALA A 42 -1.58 15.55 -30.78
N LYS A 43 -2.67 16.28 -30.49
CA LYS A 43 -3.34 16.25 -29.17
C LYS A 43 -3.93 14.88 -28.86
N SER A 44 -4.59 14.25 -29.83
CA SER A 44 -5.19 12.92 -29.68
C SER A 44 -4.11 11.87 -29.41
N LYS A 45 -2.97 11.96 -30.11
CA LYS A 45 -1.83 11.08 -29.89
C LYS A 45 -1.24 11.22 -28.48
N LEU A 46 -1.09 12.45 -27.97
CA LEU A 46 -0.62 12.69 -26.60
C LEU A 46 -1.59 12.18 -25.52
N SER A 47 -2.89 12.38 -25.72
CA SER A 47 -3.91 12.01 -24.73
C SER A 47 -4.29 10.54 -24.75
N GLY A 48 -4.18 9.87 -25.90
CA GLY A 48 -4.46 8.44 -26.07
C GLY A 48 -3.27 7.55 -25.74
N ASP A 49 -2.16 7.70 -26.47
CA ASP A 49 -1.04 6.75 -26.45
C ASP A 49 -0.15 6.89 -25.21
N TYR A 50 -0.21 8.04 -24.52
CA TYR A 50 0.65 8.37 -23.38
C TYR A 50 -0.15 8.69 -22.12
N LYS A 51 -1.37 8.13 -22.02
CA LYS A 51 -2.14 8.21 -20.79
C LYS A 51 -1.37 7.54 -19.66
N THR A 52 -1.30 8.21 -18.50
CA THR A 52 -0.74 7.64 -17.28
C THR A 52 -1.51 6.37 -16.89
N ASP A 53 -0.79 5.27 -16.73
CA ASP A 53 -1.32 4.01 -16.25
C ASP A 53 -1.34 3.99 -14.72
N LYS A 54 -2.52 3.80 -14.15
CA LYS A 54 -2.79 3.79 -12.71
C LYS A 54 -3.23 2.42 -12.18
N THR A 55 -3.16 1.39 -13.02
CA THR A 55 -3.75 0.07 -12.74
C THR A 55 -3.14 -0.57 -11.50
N ASP A 56 -1.81 -0.64 -11.45
CA ASP A 56 -1.10 -1.28 -10.32
C ASP A 56 -1.26 -0.52 -9.01
N LEU A 57 -1.23 0.82 -9.06
CA LEU A 57 -1.48 1.67 -7.88
C LEU A 57 -2.90 1.48 -7.35
N THR A 58 -3.89 1.40 -8.25
CA THR A 58 -5.29 1.13 -7.90
C THR A 58 -5.43 -0.24 -7.25
N ALA A 59 -4.80 -1.25 -7.83
CA ALA A 59 -4.83 -2.62 -7.30
C ALA A 59 -4.17 -2.71 -5.92
N GLU A 60 -3.05 -2.01 -5.68
CA GLU A 60 -2.38 -2.03 -4.37
C GLU A 60 -3.17 -1.26 -3.32
N ALA A 61 -3.69 -0.06 -3.63
CA ALA A 61 -4.54 0.71 -2.73
C ALA A 61 -5.82 -0.06 -2.37
N GLY A 62 -6.40 -0.81 -3.31
CA GLY A 62 -7.57 -1.65 -3.09
C GLY A 62 -7.36 -2.79 -2.10
N LYS A 63 -6.11 -3.20 -1.81
CA LYS A 63 -5.79 -4.24 -0.82
C LYS A 63 -5.88 -3.77 0.63
N ASP A 64 -6.09 -2.47 0.88
CA ASP A 64 -6.13 -1.91 2.23
C ASP A 64 -7.17 -2.60 3.14
N SER A 65 -8.36 -2.85 2.62
CA SER A 65 -9.44 -3.48 3.38
C SER A 65 -9.15 -4.91 3.85
N ASP A 66 -8.23 -5.61 3.18
CA ASP A 66 -7.76 -6.93 3.59
C ASP A 66 -6.53 -6.82 4.49
N PHE A 67 -5.61 -5.91 4.17
CA PHE A 67 -4.39 -5.71 4.95
C PHE A 67 -4.68 -5.23 6.38
N THR A 68 -5.64 -4.31 6.54
CA THR A 68 -6.04 -3.78 7.86
C THR A 68 -6.63 -4.83 8.80
N LYS A 69 -7.05 -5.99 8.26
CA LYS A 69 -7.56 -7.12 9.05
C LYS A 69 -6.47 -8.09 9.48
N THR A 70 -5.24 -7.99 8.95
CA THR A 70 -4.20 -8.96 9.31
C THR A 70 -3.68 -8.75 10.74
N PRO A 71 -3.18 -9.80 11.41
CA PRO A 71 -2.58 -9.65 12.73
C PRO A 71 -1.45 -8.63 12.77
N GLU A 72 -0.64 -8.55 11.71
CA GLU A 72 0.48 -7.60 11.64
C GLU A 72 -0.01 -6.15 11.72
N TYR A 73 -1.09 -5.82 11.01
CA TYR A 73 -1.68 -4.49 11.09
C TYR A 73 -2.27 -4.20 12.47
N GLN A 74 -2.99 -5.17 13.04
CA GLN A 74 -3.58 -5.03 14.37
C GLN A 74 -2.50 -4.86 15.45
N ASN A 75 -1.40 -5.60 15.36
CA ASN A 75 -0.24 -5.48 16.25
C ASN A 75 0.46 -4.12 16.11
N ALA A 76 0.47 -3.56 14.90
CA ALA A 76 1.06 -2.27 14.62
C ALA A 76 0.21 -1.07 15.05
N ALA A 77 -0.97 -1.28 15.66
CA ALA A 77 -1.88 -0.18 16.03
C ALA A 77 -1.18 0.88 16.91
N GLY A 78 -1.18 2.13 16.45
CA GLY A 78 -0.53 3.26 17.12
C GLY A 78 0.99 3.37 16.89
N SER A 79 1.59 2.48 16.09
CA SER A 79 3.01 2.56 15.73
C SER A 79 3.31 3.61 14.64
N PRO A 80 4.56 4.09 14.54
CA PRO A 80 5.01 4.89 13.40
C PRO A 80 4.85 4.17 12.06
N GLU A 81 5.00 2.84 12.01
CA GLU A 81 4.82 2.05 10.78
C GLU A 81 3.36 2.05 10.30
N ALA A 82 2.39 1.94 11.22
CA ALA A 82 0.96 2.06 10.89
C ALA A 82 0.60 3.44 10.37
N GLU A 83 1.17 4.49 10.96
CA GLU A 83 0.99 5.86 10.47
C GLU A 83 1.64 6.08 9.10
N ALA A 84 2.85 5.57 8.90
CA ALA A 84 3.54 5.65 7.61
C ALA A 84 2.78 4.92 6.48
N TYR A 85 2.16 3.79 6.78
CA TYR A 85 1.31 3.08 5.82
C TYR A 85 0.06 3.90 5.47
N LYS A 86 -0.65 4.46 6.45
CA LYS A 86 -1.82 5.33 6.21
C LYS A 86 -1.46 6.54 5.36
N GLN A 87 -0.35 7.21 5.67
CA GLN A 87 0.12 8.35 4.89
C GLN A 87 0.47 7.97 3.44
N ALA A 88 1.10 6.81 3.23
CA ALA A 88 1.40 6.32 1.89
C ALA A 88 0.12 5.97 1.11
N LEU A 89 -0.90 5.42 1.78
CA LEU A 89 -2.21 5.14 1.18
C LEU A 89 -2.96 6.43 0.81
N ASP A 90 -2.94 7.44 1.67
CA ASP A 90 -3.55 8.74 1.38
C ASP A 90 -2.88 9.43 0.19
N GLU A 91 -1.56 9.37 0.10
CA GLU A 91 -0.81 9.88 -1.05
C GLU A 91 -1.13 9.12 -2.33
N ALA A 92 -1.20 7.79 -2.27
CA ALA A 92 -1.65 6.96 -3.39
C ALA A 92 -3.05 7.38 -3.88
N ASN A 93 -4.01 7.54 -2.96
CA ASN A 93 -5.37 7.95 -3.30
C ASN A 93 -5.44 9.37 -3.91
N LYS A 94 -4.60 10.30 -3.45
CA LYS A 94 -4.47 11.63 -4.07
C LYS A 94 -3.97 11.55 -5.51
N ILE A 95 -2.92 10.77 -5.76
CA ILE A 95 -2.37 10.55 -7.10
C ILE A 95 -3.38 9.83 -8.01
N LEU A 96 -4.15 8.88 -7.47
CA LEU A 96 -5.23 8.22 -8.22
C LEU A 96 -6.31 9.22 -8.66
N GLY A 97 -6.67 10.17 -7.79
CA GLY A 97 -7.64 11.23 -8.08
C GLY A 97 -7.13 12.36 -8.98
N ASP A 98 -5.82 12.53 -9.15
CA ASP A 98 -5.26 13.61 -9.98
C ASP A 98 -5.27 13.25 -11.47
N ALA A 99 -6.09 13.94 -12.26
CA ALA A 99 -6.19 13.75 -13.71
C ALA A 99 -4.88 14.05 -14.46
N ASN A 100 -3.97 14.83 -13.86
CA ASN A 100 -2.70 15.23 -14.45
C ASN A 100 -1.49 14.46 -13.89
N ALA A 101 -1.72 13.50 -13.00
CA ALA A 101 -0.64 12.69 -12.43
C ALA A 101 0.21 12.09 -13.55
N THR A 102 1.52 12.23 -13.41
CA THR A 102 2.51 11.64 -14.31
C THR A 102 2.76 10.18 -13.95
N GLN A 103 3.29 9.40 -14.90
CA GLN A 103 3.69 8.01 -14.63
C GLN A 103 4.71 7.91 -13.48
N ALA A 104 5.65 8.85 -13.41
CA ALA A 104 6.66 8.87 -12.35
C ALA A 104 6.04 9.07 -10.96
N GLU A 105 5.01 9.91 -10.83
CA GLU A 105 4.28 10.10 -9.57
C GLU A 105 3.49 8.85 -9.18
N VAL A 106 2.85 8.19 -10.15
CA VAL A 106 2.14 6.92 -9.93
C VAL A 106 3.10 5.83 -9.46
N ASP A 107 4.23 5.65 -10.16
CA ASP A 107 5.22 4.62 -9.83
C ASP A 107 5.85 4.89 -8.46
N ALA A 108 6.12 6.17 -8.13
CA ALA A 108 6.65 6.57 -6.84
C ALA A 108 5.65 6.29 -5.71
N ALA A 109 4.38 6.63 -5.90
CA ALA A 109 3.32 6.35 -4.92
C ALA A 109 3.13 4.85 -4.71
N LEU A 110 3.14 4.04 -5.79
CA LEU A 110 3.03 2.59 -5.72
C LEU A 110 4.18 2.00 -4.89
N LYS A 111 5.41 2.39 -5.21
CA LYS A 111 6.60 1.93 -4.49
C LYS A 111 6.55 2.31 -3.02
N LYS A 112 6.12 3.54 -2.70
CA LYS A 112 6.02 4.02 -1.32
C LYS A 112 4.97 3.24 -0.53
N LEU A 113 3.79 2.99 -1.11
CA LEU A 113 2.73 2.20 -0.49
C LEU A 113 3.17 0.76 -0.22
N GLN A 114 3.80 0.11 -1.21
CA GLN A 114 4.33 -1.25 -1.06
C GLN A 114 5.41 -1.34 0.03
N ALA A 115 6.35 -0.38 0.05
CA ALA A 115 7.42 -0.35 1.04
C ALA A 115 6.88 -0.14 2.46
N ALA A 116 5.92 0.77 2.65
CA ALA A 116 5.30 1.01 3.95
C ALA A 116 4.54 -0.22 4.45
N LYS A 117 3.77 -0.87 3.57
CA LYS A 117 3.05 -2.11 3.85
C LYS A 117 3.99 -3.24 4.27
N GLN A 118 5.06 -3.45 3.50
CA GLN A 118 6.05 -4.48 3.79
C GLN A 118 6.76 -4.21 5.12
N LYS A 119 7.20 -2.97 5.35
CA LYS A 119 7.87 -2.61 6.61
C LYS A 119 6.97 -2.86 7.82
N LEU A 120 5.70 -2.47 7.73
CA LEU A 120 4.72 -2.74 8.78
C LEU A 120 4.60 -4.25 9.03
N ALA A 121 4.37 -5.04 7.98
CA ALA A 121 4.20 -6.47 8.09
C ALA A 121 5.44 -7.17 8.67
N ASP A 122 6.64 -6.71 8.30
CA ASP A 122 7.89 -7.31 8.76
C ASP A 122 8.21 -6.96 10.22
N SER A 123 7.88 -5.76 10.67
CA SER A 123 8.15 -5.28 12.04
C SER A 123 7.15 -5.76 13.10
N HIS A 124 5.95 -6.19 12.70
CA HIS A 124 4.85 -6.44 13.63
C HIS A 124 4.28 -7.87 13.53
N LYS A 125 5.11 -8.84 13.15
CA LYS A 125 4.74 -10.27 13.14
C LYS A 125 4.33 -10.73 14.53
N THR A 126 3.38 -11.66 14.59
CA THR A 126 2.95 -12.26 15.85
C THR A 126 4.05 -13.17 16.40
N ASP A 127 4.63 -12.81 17.55
CA ASP A 127 5.59 -13.65 18.25
C ASP A 127 4.88 -14.54 19.29
N LYS A 128 5.06 -15.86 19.18
CA LYS A 128 4.51 -16.87 20.09
C LYS A 128 5.58 -17.58 20.91
N SER A 129 6.84 -17.17 20.80
CA SER A 129 7.99 -17.83 21.43
C SER A 129 7.83 -17.95 22.95
N GLY A 130 7.33 -16.91 23.62
CA GLY A 130 7.06 -16.93 25.05
C GLY A 130 6.02 -17.98 25.47
N LEU A 131 4.92 -18.11 24.72
CA LEU A 131 3.90 -19.13 25.00
C LEU A 131 4.43 -20.54 24.75
N VAL A 132 5.24 -20.73 23.71
CA VAL A 132 5.90 -22.02 23.45
C VAL A 132 6.85 -22.38 24.58
N SER A 133 7.62 -21.41 25.10
CA SER A 133 8.50 -21.63 26.26
C SER A 133 7.72 -22.10 27.47
N GLU A 134 6.61 -21.44 27.80
CA GLU A 134 5.75 -21.82 28.94
C GLU A 134 5.16 -23.22 28.76
N TYR A 135 4.67 -23.54 27.56
CA TYR A 135 4.14 -24.87 27.24
C TYR A 135 5.19 -25.98 27.43
N VAL A 136 6.45 -25.71 27.08
CA VAL A 136 7.56 -26.66 27.25
C VAL A 136 7.90 -26.86 28.73
N THR A 137 7.82 -25.81 29.56
CA THR A 137 8.15 -25.88 31.00
C THR A 137 6.97 -26.28 31.90
N ASP A 138 5.73 -26.21 31.39
CA ASP A 138 4.50 -26.57 32.12
C ASP A 138 4.55 -27.96 32.77
N PRO A 139 5.06 -29.03 32.11
CA PRO A 139 5.19 -30.34 32.75
C PRO A 139 6.05 -30.34 34.02
N ASP A 140 7.07 -29.49 34.12
CA ASP A 140 7.92 -29.40 35.31
C ASP A 140 7.25 -28.58 36.42
N PHE A 141 6.55 -27.51 36.06
CA PHE A 141 5.71 -26.79 37.00
C PHE A 141 4.63 -27.70 37.61
N ARG A 142 3.97 -28.54 36.78
CA ARG A 142 2.96 -29.51 37.25
C ARG A 142 3.49 -30.58 38.19
N LYS A 143 4.79 -30.85 38.19
CA LYS A 143 5.45 -31.76 39.15
C LYS A 143 5.91 -31.06 40.43
N SER A 144 5.87 -29.72 40.46
CA SER A 144 6.39 -28.95 41.58
C SER A 144 5.51 -29.09 42.83
N ILE A 145 6.13 -29.02 44.01
CA ILE A 145 5.44 -29.08 45.30
C ILE A 145 4.35 -27.98 45.43
N PRO A 146 4.56 -26.72 45.00
CA PRO A 146 3.51 -25.70 45.03
C PRO A 146 2.26 -26.09 44.21
N PHE A 147 2.44 -26.67 43.01
CA PHE A 147 1.32 -27.12 42.19
C PHE A 147 0.59 -28.31 42.82
N ILE A 148 1.35 -29.27 43.37
CA ILE A 148 0.79 -30.44 44.07
C ILE A 148 0.01 -29.98 45.31
N ILE A 149 0.57 -29.13 46.18
CA ILE A 149 -0.08 -28.57 47.37
C ILE A 149 -1.33 -27.75 47.01
N GLY A 150 -1.28 -26.98 45.93
CA GLY A 150 -2.44 -26.21 45.43
C GLY A 150 -3.56 -27.09 44.87
N LYS A 151 -3.25 -28.28 44.31
CA LYS A 151 -4.26 -29.34 44.09
C LYS A 151 -4.73 -29.92 45.43
N ALA A 152 -3.80 -30.10 46.34
CA ALA A 152 -3.97 -30.65 47.68
C ALA A 152 -4.57 -29.67 48.70
N SER A 153 -5.31 -28.63 48.29
CA SER A 153 -6.43 -28.21 49.15
C SER A 153 -7.51 -29.32 49.29
N ASP A 154 -7.38 -30.43 48.55
CA ASP A 154 -7.96 -31.76 48.85
C ASP A 154 -7.13 -32.60 49.89
N VAL A 155 -5.88 -32.24 50.23
CA VAL A 155 -5.06 -32.88 51.30
C VAL A 155 -5.57 -32.57 52.70
N ALA A 156 -6.57 -31.69 52.84
CA ALA A 156 -7.38 -31.64 54.04
C ALA A 156 -7.92 -33.05 54.39
N GLU A 157 -8.33 -33.86 53.42
CA GLU A 157 -8.72 -35.27 53.64
C GLU A 157 -7.53 -36.17 54.03
N TYR A 158 -6.34 -35.95 53.47
CA TYR A 158 -5.16 -36.75 53.78
C TYR A 158 -4.64 -36.50 55.21
N GLN A 159 -4.70 -35.25 55.68
CA GLN A 159 -4.39 -34.89 57.06
C GLN A 159 -5.51 -35.31 58.03
N GLN A 160 -6.78 -35.24 57.61
CA GLN A 160 -7.91 -35.78 58.38
C GLN A 160 -7.78 -37.30 58.56
N ALA A 161 -7.47 -38.05 57.50
CA ALA A 161 -7.27 -39.50 57.55
C ALA A 161 -6.05 -39.93 58.39
N LEU A 162 -4.97 -39.13 58.43
CA LEU A 162 -3.82 -39.35 59.31
C LEU A 162 -4.15 -39.07 60.79
N ASN A 163 -5.08 -38.16 61.07
CA ASN A 163 -5.58 -37.88 62.43
C ASN A 163 -6.59 -38.93 62.91
N ASP A 164 -7.40 -39.50 62.02
CA ASP A 164 -8.36 -40.57 62.36
C ASP A 164 -7.69 -41.96 62.50
N ALA A 165 -6.45 -42.11 62.01
CA ALA A 165 -5.66 -43.34 62.06
C ALA A 165 -4.65 -43.42 63.24
N ASN A 166 -4.60 -42.41 64.11
CA ASN A 166 -3.85 -42.39 65.38
C ASN A 166 -4.80 -42.31 66.57
#